data_AF-A8XG50-F1
#
_entry.id   AF-A8XG50-F1
#
_cell.length_a   1.000
_cell.length_b   1.000
_cell.length_c   1.000
_cell.angle_alpha   90.00
_cell.angle_beta   90.00
_cell.angle_gamma   90.00
#
_symmetry.space_group_name_H-M   'P 1'
#
loop_
_entity.id
_entity.type
_entity.pdbx_description
1 polymer ?
#
loop_
_entity_poly.entity_id
_entity_poly.type
_entity_poly.pdbx_seq_one_letter_code
_entity_poly.pdbx_strand_id
1 'polypeptide(L)'
;MDEMKEIEENTEKVNLESMGDGKEEEEESEERMEDITIPELPEGKILELRLLSNWGDPNFIGLNSLEIFTSTGERADVEKISTNATEYNGNLESLLTEQIRCKDTEKMWCARKSDQDQDIILKLELKEMTKLALVRFWNYNASRVHAQIGVRYLEMSFEGKGIFRGELECAFSADSEFTPIMGETVLFTTSESILEMISLHDVCLINLPEETVPNTSLELLKADHLTPYRPSTCEEKDTPNTPVVNPTAPKFPAPPPTSYRQDVKVLQIELVSNWGMNGLIGLTGLELVDDHNQLIDESQFSVVTSEGTKEQATKLFNGRNLTRDPEDMWLVDFDSKTPVVITISFHEPISLKAISLWNYNSSFELSYAGAKASKIYVNGKVIRNVLFRKAIGFVYFDYVQDIVLDPNFTEQDFLSKGPSQSIGGFVFQIRLLSTWGDEFYIGLNGIELFNRKGELMKIRENNLAAFPESVNILPNIKNDLRTSNNLIASPNDTDLAKHMWLTALLPNRCARVFFVFDVQTYISKIVIYNYRKTPERGVRHISLTVDDLIIFSGEIPPSTETMTGKLEINLLDL
;
A
#
# COMPACT_ATOMS: atom_id res chain seq x y z
N MET A 1 43.22 11.77 -48.28
CA MET A 1 41.99 12.46 -48.70
C MET A 1 41.25 11.59 -49.72
N ASP A 2 41.13 10.28 -49.44
CA ASP A 2 40.30 9.31 -50.18
C ASP A 2 39.94 8.08 -49.30
N GLU A 3 40.03 8.20 -47.96
CA GLU A 3 39.63 7.13 -47.00
C GLU A 3 38.64 7.64 -45.94
N MET A 4 38.15 8.88 -46.04
CA MET A 4 37.07 9.44 -45.21
C MET A 4 35.77 9.69 -46.01
N LYS A 5 35.65 9.12 -47.21
CA LYS A 5 34.43 9.19 -48.02
C LYS A 5 33.67 7.87 -48.16
N GLU A 6 34.19 6.77 -47.63
CA GLU A 6 33.53 5.45 -47.67
C GLU A 6 32.80 5.08 -46.36
N ILE A 7 32.89 5.92 -45.33
CA ILE A 7 32.19 5.72 -44.04
C ILE A 7 30.89 6.55 -43.98
N GLU A 8 30.78 7.64 -44.75
CA GLU A 8 29.59 8.50 -44.75
C GLU A 8 28.46 8.05 -45.72
N GLU A 9 28.73 7.14 -46.67
CA GLU A 9 27.67 6.61 -47.58
C GLU A 9 27.00 5.31 -47.09
N ASN A 10 27.52 4.64 -46.05
CA ASN A 10 26.89 3.45 -45.47
C ASN A 10 25.97 3.74 -44.27
N THR A 11 25.93 4.97 -43.76
CA THR A 11 25.06 5.34 -42.63
C THR A 11 23.71 5.92 -43.07
N GLU A 12 23.57 6.34 -44.33
CA GLU A 12 22.29 6.86 -44.89
C GLU A 12 21.42 5.80 -45.60
N LYS A 13 21.86 4.54 -45.70
CA LYS A 13 21.02 3.43 -46.20
C LYS A 13 20.50 2.46 -45.13
N VAL A 14 20.92 2.60 -43.87
CA VAL A 14 20.46 1.72 -42.77
C VAL A 14 19.30 2.35 -41.97
N ASN A 15 18.90 3.58 -42.28
CA ASN A 15 17.92 4.34 -41.49
C ASN A 15 16.58 4.62 -42.18
N LEU A 16 16.16 3.77 -43.14
CA LEU A 16 14.89 3.94 -43.87
C LEU A 16 14.05 2.65 -44.06
N GLU A 17 14.33 1.56 -43.33
CA GLU A 17 13.50 0.32 -43.40
C GLU A 17 13.07 -0.28 -42.03
N SER A 18 13.06 0.46 -40.91
CA SER A 18 12.59 -0.12 -39.63
C SER A 18 11.70 0.79 -38.76
N MET A 19 10.88 1.63 -39.40
CA MET A 19 9.85 2.44 -38.72
C MET A 19 8.46 2.21 -39.35
N GLY A 20 8.08 0.94 -39.54
CA GLY A 20 6.80 0.54 -40.14
C GLY A 20 5.92 -0.35 -39.23
N ASP A 21 6.48 -1.36 -38.55
CA ASP A 21 5.64 -2.48 -38.07
C ASP A 21 5.06 -2.32 -36.65
N GLY A 22 5.59 -1.44 -35.80
CA GLY A 22 5.14 -1.33 -34.40
C GLY A 22 3.82 -0.61 -34.15
N LYS A 23 3.22 0.02 -35.18
CA LYS A 23 1.90 0.66 -35.06
C LYS A 23 0.75 -0.22 -35.54
N GLU A 24 1.03 -1.11 -36.50
CA GLU A 24 0.03 -2.06 -37.01
C GLU A 24 -0.19 -3.20 -36.00
N GLU A 25 0.82 -3.59 -35.20
CA GLU A 25 0.67 -4.57 -34.11
C GLU A 25 -0.14 -4.05 -32.92
N GLU A 26 -0.01 -2.77 -32.57
CA GLU A 26 -0.85 -2.13 -31.54
C GLU A 26 -2.31 -1.99 -32.02
N GLU A 27 -2.54 -1.63 -33.28
CA GLU A 27 -3.88 -1.52 -33.87
C GLU A 27 -4.57 -2.89 -34.11
N GLU A 28 -3.84 -3.95 -34.53
CA GLU A 28 -4.40 -5.31 -34.65
C GLU A 28 -4.72 -5.96 -33.29
N SER A 29 -4.02 -5.56 -32.23
CA SER A 29 -4.28 -6.04 -30.86
C SER A 29 -5.56 -5.46 -30.27
N GLU A 30 -5.98 -4.27 -30.71
CA GLU A 30 -7.24 -3.64 -30.31
C GLU A 30 -8.45 -4.27 -31.02
N GLU A 31 -8.30 -4.76 -32.26
CA GLU A 31 -9.42 -5.35 -33.03
C GLU A 31 -9.87 -6.74 -32.54
N ARG A 32 -9.07 -7.45 -31.71
CA ARG A 32 -9.48 -8.72 -31.06
C ARG A 32 -10.16 -8.53 -29.70
N MET A 33 -10.60 -7.32 -29.36
CA MET A 33 -11.47 -7.06 -28.20
C MET A 33 -12.89 -7.60 -28.43
N GLU A 34 -13.09 -8.91 -28.36
CA GLU A 34 -14.38 -9.43 -27.90
C GLU A 34 -14.37 -9.38 -26.36
N ASP A 35 -15.36 -8.71 -25.76
CA ASP A 35 -15.53 -8.61 -24.30
C ASP A 35 -15.73 -10.01 -23.68
N ILE A 36 -14.64 -10.66 -23.25
CA ILE A 36 -14.70 -11.89 -22.46
C ILE A 36 -15.31 -11.55 -21.09
N THR A 37 -16.60 -11.88 -20.92
CA THR A 37 -17.29 -11.73 -19.64
C THR A 37 -17.01 -12.95 -18.76
N ILE A 38 -16.56 -12.73 -17.52
CA ILE A 38 -16.30 -13.81 -16.55
C ILE A 38 -17.64 -14.53 -16.22
N PRO A 39 -17.80 -15.82 -16.55
CA PRO A 39 -19.05 -16.54 -16.33
C PRO A 39 -19.18 -17.03 -14.89
N GLU A 40 -20.42 -17.22 -14.42
CA GLU A 40 -20.68 -17.85 -13.12
C GLU A 40 -20.60 -19.39 -13.24
N LEU A 41 -19.74 -20.01 -12.42
CA LEU A 41 -19.53 -21.45 -12.30
C LEU A 41 -19.44 -22.20 -13.64
N PRO A 42 -18.50 -21.83 -14.53
CA PRO A 42 -18.36 -22.51 -15.82
C PRO A 42 -18.04 -24.00 -15.61
N GLU A 43 -18.64 -24.86 -16.45
CA GLU A 43 -18.59 -26.33 -16.30
C GLU A 43 -17.89 -26.99 -17.49
N GLY A 44 -17.03 -27.96 -17.21
CA GLY A 44 -16.18 -28.58 -18.23
C GLY A 44 -15.08 -29.49 -17.67
N LYS A 45 -14.18 -29.94 -18.54
CA LYS A 45 -13.01 -30.75 -18.22
C LYS A 45 -11.70 -30.15 -18.70
N ILE A 46 -11.70 -29.38 -19.78
CA ILE A 46 -10.48 -28.88 -20.41
C ILE A 46 -10.32 -27.39 -20.13
N LEU A 47 -9.34 -27.05 -19.29
CA LEU A 47 -8.90 -25.67 -19.02
C LEU A 47 -7.62 -25.38 -19.79
N GLU A 48 -7.65 -24.33 -20.61
CA GLU A 48 -6.50 -23.86 -21.37
C GLU A 48 -6.11 -22.45 -20.90
N LEU A 49 -4.84 -22.28 -20.53
CA LEU A 49 -4.23 -21.03 -20.13
C LEU A 49 -3.27 -20.60 -21.24
N ARG A 50 -3.56 -19.49 -21.90
CA ARG A 50 -2.71 -18.88 -22.91
C ARG A 50 -1.93 -17.73 -22.26
N LEU A 51 -0.61 -17.85 -22.23
CA LEU A 51 0.29 -16.89 -21.60
C LEU A 51 0.71 -15.86 -22.67
N LEU A 52 0.09 -14.68 -22.63
CA LEU A 52 0.19 -13.66 -23.69
C LEU A 52 1.47 -12.81 -23.56
N SER A 53 1.89 -12.52 -22.34
CA SER A 53 3.11 -11.74 -22.11
C SER A 53 3.68 -11.98 -20.71
N ASN A 54 4.87 -11.44 -20.47
CA ASN A 54 5.54 -11.46 -19.17
C ASN A 54 5.93 -10.05 -18.72
N TRP A 55 6.55 -9.95 -17.56
CA TRP A 55 6.96 -8.68 -16.94
C TRP A 55 8.26 -8.08 -17.50
N GLY A 56 8.80 -8.63 -18.59
CA GLY A 56 9.93 -8.03 -19.32
C GLY A 56 11.11 -8.94 -19.62
N ASP A 57 11.05 -10.24 -19.32
CA ASP A 57 12.13 -11.16 -19.71
C ASP A 57 12.07 -11.45 -21.22
N PRO A 58 13.17 -11.27 -21.97
CA PRO A 58 13.15 -11.44 -23.43
C PRO A 58 13.01 -12.90 -23.86
N ASN A 59 13.40 -13.86 -23.01
CA ASN A 59 13.60 -15.26 -23.42
C ASN A 59 12.61 -16.23 -22.78
N PHE A 60 12.08 -15.93 -21.59
CA PHE A 60 11.34 -16.91 -20.79
C PHE A 60 10.01 -16.35 -20.28
N ILE A 61 9.01 -17.22 -20.16
CA ILE A 61 7.76 -16.96 -19.45
C ILE A 61 7.46 -18.10 -18.49
N GLY A 62 6.94 -17.83 -17.31
CA GLY A 62 6.78 -18.87 -16.29
C GLY A 62 5.83 -18.51 -15.15
N LEU A 63 5.46 -19.55 -14.40
CA LEU A 63 4.61 -19.50 -13.23
C LEU A 63 5.25 -20.35 -12.12
N ASN A 64 4.97 -19.99 -10.87
CA ASN A 64 5.38 -20.80 -9.73
C ASN A 64 4.36 -21.92 -9.47
N SER A 65 3.09 -21.56 -9.27
CA SER A 65 2.04 -22.53 -8.95
C SER A 65 0.65 -22.06 -9.42
N LEU A 66 -0.26 -23.01 -9.54
CA LEU A 66 -1.65 -22.85 -9.95
C LEU A 66 -2.54 -23.73 -9.05
N GLU A 67 -3.62 -23.16 -8.52
CA GLU A 67 -4.65 -23.89 -7.80
C GLU A 67 -6.03 -23.69 -8.43
N ILE A 68 -6.85 -24.73 -8.40
CA ILE A 68 -8.20 -24.74 -8.96
C ILE A 68 -9.15 -25.30 -7.90
N PHE A 69 -10.16 -24.51 -7.51
CA PHE A 69 -11.23 -24.95 -6.63
C PHE A 69 -12.54 -25.12 -7.40
N THR A 70 -13.31 -26.12 -6.97
CA THR A 70 -14.59 -26.46 -7.55
C THR A 70 -15.75 -25.83 -6.76
N SER A 71 -16.97 -25.92 -7.29
CA SER A 71 -18.18 -25.47 -6.58
C SER A 71 -18.47 -26.22 -5.26
N THR A 72 -17.79 -27.34 -4.98
CA THR A 72 -17.92 -28.05 -3.69
C THR A 72 -16.98 -27.51 -2.62
N GLY A 73 -16.08 -26.58 -2.97
CA GLY A 73 -15.02 -26.07 -2.10
C GLY A 73 -13.76 -26.92 -2.08
N GLU A 74 -13.75 -28.08 -2.72
CA GLU A 74 -12.57 -28.94 -2.85
C GLU A 74 -11.72 -28.55 -4.07
N ARG A 75 -10.45 -28.95 -4.07
CA ARG A 75 -9.53 -28.78 -5.20
C ARG A 75 -9.91 -29.70 -6.35
N ALA A 76 -9.74 -29.23 -7.58
CA ALA A 76 -10.02 -30.03 -8.77
C ALA A 76 -8.94 -31.11 -8.98
N ASP A 77 -9.37 -32.35 -9.24
CA ASP A 77 -8.49 -33.44 -9.64
C ASP A 77 -8.07 -33.25 -11.11
N VAL A 78 -6.81 -32.84 -11.33
CA VAL A 78 -6.21 -32.76 -12.66
C VAL A 78 -5.64 -34.14 -13.04
N GLU A 79 -6.18 -34.74 -14.11
CA GLU A 79 -5.71 -36.02 -14.65
C GLU A 79 -4.42 -35.85 -15.44
N LYS A 80 -4.28 -34.72 -16.15
CA LYS A 80 -3.11 -34.45 -16.98
C LYS A 80 -2.89 -32.95 -17.20
N ILE A 81 -1.63 -32.53 -17.15
CA ILE A 81 -1.17 -31.21 -17.58
C ILE A 81 -0.22 -31.34 -18.78
N SER A 82 -0.32 -30.42 -19.76
CA SER A 82 0.52 -30.41 -20.96
C SER A 82 0.79 -28.98 -21.44
N THR A 83 1.82 -28.81 -22.27
CA THR A 83 2.17 -27.52 -22.88
C THR A 83 2.55 -27.67 -24.35
N ASN A 84 2.38 -26.60 -25.14
CA ASN A 84 2.94 -26.52 -26.50
C ASN A 84 4.41 -26.07 -26.52
N ALA A 85 4.99 -25.65 -25.38
CA ALA A 85 6.38 -25.23 -25.30
C ALA A 85 7.35 -26.40 -25.59
N THR A 86 8.30 -26.19 -26.50
CA THR A 86 9.29 -27.21 -26.90
C THR A 86 10.49 -27.26 -25.96
N GLU A 87 10.84 -26.13 -25.34
CA GLU A 87 11.93 -25.99 -24.38
C GLU A 87 11.36 -25.37 -23.09
N TYR A 88 11.36 -26.13 -21.99
CA TYR A 88 10.93 -25.64 -20.68
C TYR A 88 11.75 -26.26 -19.55
N ASN A 89 11.84 -25.54 -18.43
CA ASN A 89 12.45 -25.95 -17.19
C ASN A 89 11.37 -26.19 -16.13
N GLY A 90 11.65 -27.11 -15.21
CA GLY A 90 10.71 -27.55 -14.18
C GLY A 90 9.68 -28.57 -14.68
N ASN A 91 9.17 -29.39 -13.77
CA ASN A 91 8.12 -30.36 -14.10
C ASN A 91 6.76 -29.64 -14.18
N LEU A 92 5.93 -29.93 -15.18
CA LEU A 92 4.57 -29.38 -15.25
C LEU A 92 3.74 -29.71 -14.00
N GLU A 93 3.94 -30.90 -13.43
CA GLU A 93 3.26 -31.31 -12.18
C GLU A 93 3.60 -30.42 -10.99
N SER A 94 4.74 -29.70 -11.03
CA SER A 94 5.11 -28.76 -9.97
C SER A 94 4.14 -27.59 -9.83
N LEU A 95 3.50 -27.18 -10.95
CA LEU A 95 2.49 -26.12 -10.93
C LEU A 95 1.31 -26.50 -10.03
N LEU A 96 0.98 -27.79 -9.94
CA LEU A 96 -0.15 -28.32 -9.18
C LEU A 96 0.22 -28.75 -7.75
N THR A 97 1.50 -28.68 -7.39
CA THR A 97 1.98 -29.10 -6.07
C THR A 97 1.91 -27.92 -5.10
N GLU A 98 1.59 -28.17 -3.82
CA GLU A 98 1.51 -27.16 -2.74
C GLU A 98 2.89 -26.59 -2.33
N GLN A 99 3.59 -25.97 -3.28
CA GLN A 99 4.93 -25.41 -3.12
C GLN A 99 4.95 -23.89 -3.35
N ILE A 100 3.92 -23.21 -2.84
CA ILE A 100 3.67 -21.77 -3.02
C ILE A 100 4.87 -20.89 -2.62
N ARG A 101 5.67 -21.32 -1.64
CA ARG A 101 6.87 -20.60 -1.15
C ARG A 101 8.18 -21.02 -1.82
N CYS A 102 8.11 -21.92 -2.80
CA CYS A 102 9.29 -22.44 -3.47
C CYS A 102 9.95 -21.33 -4.29
N LYS A 103 11.28 -21.20 -4.17
CA LYS A 103 12.11 -20.31 -5.00
C LYS A 103 13.15 -21.10 -5.81
N ASP A 104 13.06 -22.42 -5.77
CA ASP A 104 13.95 -23.33 -6.45
C ASP A 104 13.55 -23.40 -7.93
N THR A 105 14.41 -22.88 -8.80
CA THR A 105 14.16 -22.77 -10.25
C THR A 105 13.93 -24.11 -10.92
N GLU A 106 14.39 -25.22 -10.35
CA GLU A 106 14.14 -26.57 -10.88
C GLU A 106 12.74 -27.10 -10.52
N LYS A 107 12.08 -26.47 -9.54
CA LYS A 107 10.74 -26.82 -9.05
C LYS A 107 9.67 -25.82 -9.44
N MET A 108 10.04 -24.72 -10.08
CA MET A 108 9.10 -23.81 -10.74
C MET A 108 9.09 -24.09 -12.23
N TRP A 109 7.99 -23.73 -12.90
CA TRP A 109 7.89 -23.95 -14.33
C TRP A 109 8.14 -22.67 -15.12
N CYS A 110 9.04 -22.74 -16.10
CA CYS A 110 9.19 -21.70 -17.10
C CYS A 110 9.51 -22.29 -18.47
N ALA A 111 8.99 -21.67 -19.51
CA ALA A 111 9.19 -22.05 -20.90
C ALA A 111 9.96 -20.98 -21.65
N ARG A 112 10.80 -21.40 -22.59
CA ARG A 112 11.47 -20.48 -23.51
C ARG A 112 10.48 -20.02 -24.57
N LYS A 113 10.40 -18.71 -24.79
CA LYS A 113 9.63 -18.10 -25.87
C LYS A 113 10.20 -18.56 -27.21
N SER A 114 9.31 -18.91 -28.15
CA SER A 114 9.73 -19.28 -29.50
C SER A 114 10.00 -18.03 -30.34
N ASP A 115 10.95 -18.11 -31.27
CA ASP A 115 11.24 -17.00 -32.22
C ASP A 115 10.09 -16.75 -33.21
N GLN A 116 9.03 -17.58 -33.19
CA GLN A 116 7.88 -17.52 -34.11
C GLN A 116 6.66 -16.80 -33.51
N ASP A 117 6.84 -16.11 -32.38
CA ASP A 117 5.82 -15.32 -31.68
C ASP A 117 4.52 -16.09 -31.36
N GLN A 118 4.65 -17.41 -31.18
CA GLN A 118 3.54 -18.25 -30.73
C GLN A 118 3.38 -18.17 -29.21
N ASP A 119 2.16 -17.86 -28.78
CA ASP A 119 1.78 -17.90 -27.37
C ASP A 119 2.01 -19.28 -26.76
N ILE A 120 2.53 -19.28 -25.53
CA ILE A 120 2.68 -20.51 -24.76
C ILE A 120 1.36 -20.87 -24.11
N ILE A 121 0.92 -22.10 -24.30
CA ILE A 121 -0.35 -22.64 -23.83
C ILE A 121 -0.06 -23.74 -22.80
N LEU A 122 -0.71 -23.65 -21.65
CA LEU A 122 -0.84 -24.73 -20.67
C LEU A 122 -2.24 -25.32 -20.77
N LYS A 123 -2.35 -26.64 -20.90
CA LYS A 123 -3.62 -27.36 -21.01
C LYS A 123 -3.75 -28.35 -19.86
N LEU A 124 -4.82 -28.18 -19.08
CA LEU A 124 -5.18 -29.01 -17.94
C LEU A 124 -6.45 -29.80 -18.24
N GLU A 125 -6.37 -31.12 -18.11
CA GLU A 125 -7.48 -32.05 -18.26
C GLU A 125 -7.94 -32.51 -16.87
N LEU A 126 -9.15 -32.12 -16.48
CA LEU A 126 -9.79 -32.49 -15.23
C LEU A 126 -10.40 -33.88 -15.36
N LYS A 127 -10.23 -34.69 -14.32
CA LYS A 127 -10.70 -36.08 -14.27
C LYS A 127 -12.22 -36.19 -14.48
N GLU A 128 -12.97 -35.27 -13.89
CA GLU A 128 -14.44 -35.25 -13.91
C GLU A 128 -15.00 -33.93 -14.42
N MET A 129 -16.27 -33.93 -14.84
CA MET A 129 -16.96 -32.68 -15.21
C MET A 129 -17.02 -31.78 -13.98
N THR A 130 -16.36 -30.63 -14.06
CA THR A 130 -16.09 -29.78 -12.91
C THR A 130 -16.65 -28.40 -13.14
N LYS A 131 -17.33 -27.86 -12.12
CA LYS A 131 -17.72 -26.46 -12.06
C LYS A 131 -16.63 -25.67 -11.36
N LEU A 132 -15.98 -24.75 -12.08
CA LEU A 132 -14.90 -23.93 -11.54
C LEU A 132 -15.50 -22.84 -10.63
N ALA A 133 -15.00 -22.72 -9.40
CA ALA A 133 -15.39 -21.66 -8.48
C ALA A 133 -14.30 -20.60 -8.33
N LEU A 134 -13.04 -21.02 -8.32
CA LEU A 134 -11.89 -20.16 -8.09
C LEU A 134 -10.67 -20.74 -8.79
N VAL A 135 -9.91 -19.93 -9.52
CA VAL A 135 -8.58 -20.27 -10.03
C VAL A 135 -7.58 -19.29 -9.46
N ARG A 136 -6.47 -19.80 -8.93
CA ARG A 136 -5.45 -19.01 -8.23
C ARG A 136 -4.07 -19.25 -8.81
N PHE A 137 -3.31 -18.16 -8.96
CA PHE A 137 -1.99 -18.15 -9.59
C PHE A 137 -0.94 -17.63 -8.62
N TRP A 138 0.24 -18.24 -8.64
CA TRP A 138 1.45 -17.66 -8.08
C TRP A 138 2.45 -17.46 -9.19
N ASN A 139 2.87 -16.20 -9.34
CA ASN A 139 3.76 -15.82 -10.42
C ASN A 139 5.21 -16.23 -10.15
N TYR A 140 6.05 -16.25 -11.19
CA TYR A 140 7.44 -16.73 -11.09
C TYR A 140 8.26 -15.88 -10.09
N ASN A 141 8.75 -16.51 -9.02
CA ASN A 141 9.26 -15.80 -7.84
C ASN A 141 10.69 -16.23 -7.41
N ALA A 142 11.48 -16.81 -8.33
CA ALA A 142 12.84 -17.29 -8.03
C ALA A 142 13.74 -16.19 -7.46
N SER A 143 13.69 -15.01 -8.07
CA SER A 143 14.44 -13.82 -7.67
C SER A 143 13.75 -12.59 -8.24
N ARG A 144 14.10 -11.40 -7.75
CA ARG A 144 13.55 -10.14 -8.26
C ARG A 144 13.82 -9.94 -9.76
N VAL A 145 15.00 -10.35 -10.25
CA VAL A 145 15.34 -10.28 -11.68
C VAL A 145 14.49 -11.27 -12.47
N HIS A 146 14.39 -12.49 -11.95
CA HIS A 146 13.57 -13.54 -12.57
C HIS A 146 12.06 -13.29 -12.46
N ALA A 147 11.61 -12.32 -11.67
CA ALA A 147 10.22 -11.89 -11.63
C ALA A 147 9.71 -11.41 -13.00
N GLN A 148 10.63 -10.93 -13.84
CA GLN A 148 10.35 -10.53 -15.22
C GLN A 148 9.95 -11.72 -16.12
N ILE A 149 10.31 -12.95 -15.73
CA ILE A 149 9.85 -14.20 -16.36
C ILE A 149 8.36 -14.42 -16.07
N GLY A 150 7.86 -13.87 -14.96
CA GLY A 150 6.48 -14.05 -14.54
C GLY A 150 5.47 -13.60 -15.59
N VAL A 151 4.38 -14.34 -15.74
CA VAL A 151 3.25 -14.02 -16.63
C VAL A 151 2.67 -12.65 -16.26
N ARG A 152 2.45 -11.80 -17.26
CA ARG A 152 1.80 -10.49 -17.11
C ARG A 152 0.40 -10.52 -17.67
N TYR A 153 0.19 -10.79 -18.95
CA TYR A 153 -1.16 -10.97 -19.49
C TYR A 153 -1.44 -12.44 -19.76
N LEU A 154 -2.64 -12.91 -19.39
CA LEU A 154 -3.10 -14.25 -19.74
C LEU A 154 -4.56 -14.27 -20.15
N GLU A 155 -4.90 -15.30 -20.93
CA GLU A 155 -6.26 -15.65 -21.31
C GLU A 155 -6.57 -17.08 -20.85
N MET A 156 -7.73 -17.28 -20.24
CA MET A 156 -8.24 -18.61 -19.90
C MET A 156 -9.42 -18.96 -20.77
N SER A 157 -9.44 -20.18 -21.28
CA SER A 157 -10.62 -20.78 -21.89
C SER A 157 -10.96 -22.12 -21.25
N PHE A 158 -12.25 -22.40 -21.14
CA PHE A 158 -12.77 -23.65 -20.59
C PHE A 158 -13.75 -24.28 -21.57
N GLU A 159 -13.49 -25.51 -21.97
CA GLU A 159 -14.18 -26.18 -23.09
C GLU A 159 -14.16 -25.34 -24.38
N GLY A 160 -13.04 -24.65 -24.64
CA GLY A 160 -12.86 -23.79 -25.81
C GLY A 160 -13.62 -22.47 -25.78
N LYS A 161 -14.24 -22.11 -24.65
CA LYS A 161 -14.89 -20.79 -24.45
C LYS A 161 -14.01 -19.92 -23.57
N GLY A 162 -13.69 -18.70 -24.00
CA GLY A 162 -12.98 -17.74 -23.16
C GLY A 162 -13.75 -17.44 -21.87
N ILE A 163 -13.11 -17.61 -20.71
CA ILE A 163 -13.71 -17.37 -19.39
C ILE A 163 -13.02 -16.24 -18.61
N PHE A 164 -11.81 -15.86 -18.99
CA PHE A 164 -11.07 -14.76 -18.38
C PHE A 164 -9.98 -14.25 -19.32
N ARG A 165 -9.73 -12.94 -19.30
CA ARG A 165 -8.54 -12.33 -19.88
C ARG A 165 -8.15 -11.15 -19.00
N GLY A 166 -6.90 -11.11 -18.54
CA GLY A 166 -6.49 -10.11 -17.57
C GLY A 166 -5.00 -10.07 -17.31
N GLU A 167 -4.60 -9.08 -16.51
CA GLU A 167 -3.24 -8.90 -16.05
C GLU A 167 -3.03 -9.65 -14.73
N LEU A 168 -1.90 -10.35 -14.60
CA LEU A 168 -1.39 -10.91 -13.37
C LEU A 168 -0.25 -10.04 -12.82
N GLU A 169 -0.30 -9.73 -11.53
CA GLU A 169 0.72 -9.02 -10.78
C GLU A 169 2.06 -9.76 -10.74
N CYS A 170 3.14 -8.98 -10.82
CA CYS A 170 4.49 -9.49 -10.70
C CYS A 170 4.73 -10.06 -9.28
N ALA A 171 5.43 -11.19 -9.16
CA ALA A 171 5.64 -11.88 -7.89
C ALA A 171 6.32 -11.05 -6.77
N PHE A 172 6.93 -9.92 -7.12
CA PHE A 172 7.64 -9.03 -6.21
C PHE A 172 7.10 -7.59 -6.23
N SER A 173 5.81 -7.44 -6.53
CA SER A 173 5.11 -6.18 -6.39
C SER A 173 5.11 -5.72 -4.93
N ALA A 174 4.77 -4.46 -4.69
CA ALA A 174 4.83 -3.89 -3.35
C ALA A 174 3.73 -4.34 -2.38
N ASP A 175 2.75 -5.13 -2.84
CA ASP A 175 1.75 -5.81 -2.01
C ASP A 175 2.16 -7.24 -1.61
N SER A 176 3.32 -7.70 -2.12
CA SER A 176 3.91 -9.01 -1.88
C SER A 176 4.42 -9.25 -0.44
N GLU A 177 4.03 -8.45 0.56
CA GLU A 177 4.21 -8.84 1.96
C GLU A 177 3.08 -9.79 2.42
N PHE A 178 1.91 -9.78 1.75
CA PHE A 178 0.78 -10.68 2.01
C PHE A 178 0.30 -11.48 0.78
N THR A 179 0.45 -10.96 -0.45
CA THR A 179 0.12 -11.69 -1.68
C THR A 179 0.98 -12.93 -2.00
N PRO A 180 2.23 -13.17 -1.50
CA PRO A 180 2.95 -14.40 -1.84
C PRO A 180 2.29 -15.64 -1.25
N ILE A 181 1.53 -15.48 -0.15
CA ILE A 181 0.82 -16.58 0.49
C ILE A 181 -0.52 -16.80 -0.21
N MET A 182 -1.24 -15.73 -0.56
CA MET A 182 -2.60 -15.82 -1.09
C MET A 182 -2.70 -16.01 -2.59
N GLY A 183 -1.68 -15.66 -3.38
CA GLY A 183 -1.72 -15.73 -4.83
C GLY A 183 -2.76 -14.78 -5.44
N GLU A 184 -2.74 -14.64 -6.76
CA GLU A 184 -3.76 -13.89 -7.47
C GLU A 184 -4.93 -14.77 -7.82
N THR A 185 -6.14 -14.27 -7.61
CA THR A 185 -7.34 -15.09 -7.62
C THR A 185 -8.33 -14.57 -8.67
N VAL A 186 -8.80 -15.47 -9.53
CA VAL A 186 -9.93 -15.26 -10.43
C VAL A 186 -11.12 -16.01 -9.87
N LEU A 187 -12.17 -15.27 -9.49
CA LEU A 187 -13.41 -15.80 -8.94
C LEU A 187 -14.46 -16.02 -10.03
N PHE A 188 -15.08 -17.19 -10.01
CA PHE A 188 -16.22 -17.55 -10.87
C PHE A 188 -17.51 -17.74 -10.07
N THR A 189 -17.55 -17.28 -8.82
CA THR A 189 -18.71 -17.36 -7.93
C THR A 189 -18.81 -16.14 -7.04
N THR A 190 -20.04 -15.71 -6.77
CA THR A 190 -20.37 -14.72 -5.72
C THR A 190 -21.15 -15.36 -4.58
N SER A 191 -21.31 -16.68 -4.57
CA SER A 191 -22.05 -17.41 -3.55
C SER A 191 -21.25 -17.56 -2.27
N GLU A 192 -21.70 -16.92 -1.20
CA GLU A 192 -21.07 -16.98 0.14
C GLU A 192 -20.89 -18.42 0.62
N SER A 193 -21.88 -19.31 0.39
CA SER A 193 -21.78 -20.70 0.81
C SER A 193 -20.65 -21.47 0.11
N ILE A 194 -20.36 -21.15 -1.17
CA ILE A 194 -19.26 -21.78 -1.90
C ILE A 194 -17.92 -21.24 -1.39
N LEU A 195 -17.82 -19.94 -1.13
CA LEU A 195 -16.62 -19.30 -0.57
C LEU A 195 -16.30 -19.83 0.84
N GLU A 196 -17.32 -20.06 1.66
CA GLU A 196 -17.17 -20.72 2.97
C GLU A 196 -16.63 -22.14 2.81
N MET A 197 -17.19 -22.94 1.89
CA MET A 197 -16.69 -24.30 1.62
C MET A 197 -15.24 -24.30 1.11
N ILE A 198 -14.85 -23.34 0.26
CA ILE A 198 -13.46 -23.15 -0.17
C ILE A 198 -12.57 -22.84 1.04
N SER A 199 -13.00 -21.93 1.92
CA SER A 199 -12.21 -21.51 3.08
C SER A 199 -11.84 -22.66 4.03
N LEU A 200 -12.69 -23.69 4.11
CA LEU A 200 -12.45 -24.89 4.92
C LEU A 200 -11.37 -25.82 4.35
N HIS A 201 -11.06 -25.71 3.05
CA HIS A 201 -10.09 -26.56 2.34
C HIS A 201 -8.89 -25.76 1.78
N ASP A 202 -8.89 -24.45 1.96
CA ASP A 202 -7.83 -23.56 1.48
C ASP A 202 -6.67 -23.53 2.47
N VAL A 203 -5.61 -24.27 2.16
CA VAL A 203 -4.37 -24.34 2.93
C VAL A 203 -3.75 -22.95 3.15
N CYS A 204 -3.95 -22.00 2.24
CA CYS A 204 -3.44 -20.63 2.39
C CYS A 204 -4.17 -19.89 3.51
N LEU A 205 -5.48 -20.12 3.66
CA LEU A 205 -6.31 -19.54 4.73
C LEU A 205 -6.15 -20.30 6.05
N ILE A 206 -6.01 -21.63 6.00
CA ILE A 206 -5.88 -22.50 7.18
C ILE A 206 -4.50 -22.37 7.84
N ASN A 207 -3.43 -22.27 7.04
CA ASN A 207 -2.05 -22.18 7.52
C ASN A 207 -1.49 -20.74 7.46
N LEU A 208 -2.34 -19.73 7.61
CA LEU A 208 -1.87 -18.38 7.93
C LEU A 208 -0.94 -18.49 9.14
N PRO A 209 0.34 -18.09 9.04
CA PRO A 209 1.22 -18.14 10.19
C PRO A 209 0.64 -17.25 11.29
N GLU A 210 0.38 -17.81 12.48
CA GLU A 210 0.45 -17.03 13.71
C GLU A 210 1.93 -16.67 13.94
N GLU A 211 2.48 -15.74 13.17
CA GLU A 211 3.83 -15.22 13.44
C GLU A 211 3.79 -13.73 13.74
N THR A 212 4.24 -13.45 14.96
CA THR A 212 4.71 -12.16 15.43
C THR A 212 5.78 -11.66 14.47
N VAL A 213 5.45 -10.69 13.63
CA VAL A 213 6.43 -10.00 12.79
C VAL A 213 7.42 -9.32 13.75
N PRO A 214 8.67 -9.80 13.91
CA PRO A 214 9.65 -9.05 14.67
C PRO A 214 9.94 -7.78 13.86
N ASN A 215 10.17 -6.65 14.53
CA ASN A 215 10.57 -5.38 13.90
C ASN A 215 11.82 -5.55 13.00
N THR A 216 11.64 -5.99 11.75
CA THR A 216 12.74 -6.49 10.88
C THR A 216 13.02 -5.62 9.66
N SER A 217 12.54 -4.37 9.65
CA SER A 217 13.02 -3.36 8.69
C SER A 217 14.55 -3.18 8.77
N LEU A 218 15.15 -3.43 9.94
CA LEU A 218 16.60 -3.28 10.17
C LEU A 218 17.43 -4.55 9.91
N GLU A 219 16.84 -5.76 9.90
CA GLU A 219 17.60 -7.00 9.71
C GLU A 219 17.81 -7.36 8.24
N LEU A 220 16.86 -7.03 7.36
CA LEU A 220 17.02 -7.17 5.91
C LEU A 220 18.18 -6.32 5.34
N LEU A 221 18.56 -5.25 6.03
CA LEU A 221 19.67 -4.37 5.67
C LEU A 221 21.05 -4.87 6.13
N LYS A 222 21.12 -5.95 6.92
CA LYS A 222 22.38 -6.49 7.49
C LYS A 222 22.91 -7.74 6.77
N ALA A 223 22.24 -8.20 5.72
CA ALA A 223 22.73 -9.30 4.88
C ALA A 223 23.83 -8.79 3.92
N ASP A 224 25.02 -8.50 4.47
CA ASP A 224 26.15 -7.83 3.81
C ASP A 224 26.79 -8.59 2.62
N HIS A 225 26.26 -9.74 2.21
CA HIS A 225 26.95 -10.63 1.25
C HIS A 225 26.11 -11.16 0.08
N LEU A 226 24.85 -10.71 -0.09
CA LEU A 226 23.97 -11.17 -1.18
C LEU A 226 23.30 -10.05 -2.00
N THR A 227 23.65 -8.79 -1.77
CA THR A 227 23.13 -7.66 -2.56
C THR A 227 24.20 -7.09 -3.49
N PRO A 228 23.89 -6.78 -4.77
CA PRO A 228 24.83 -6.05 -5.62
C PRO A 228 25.21 -4.71 -4.97
N TYR A 229 26.46 -4.31 -5.14
CA TYR A 229 27.05 -3.11 -4.55
C TYR A 229 26.18 -1.86 -4.83
N ARG A 230 25.54 -1.31 -3.79
CA ARG A 230 24.72 -0.10 -3.87
C ARG A 230 25.62 1.14 -3.95
N PRO A 231 25.54 1.96 -5.02
CA PRO A 231 26.37 3.16 -5.14
C PRO A 231 26.09 4.17 -4.02
N SER A 232 27.11 4.71 -3.36
CA SER A 232 26.92 5.78 -2.37
C SER A 232 26.41 7.05 -3.06
N THR A 233 25.33 7.63 -2.52
CA THR A 233 24.71 8.87 -3.05
C THR A 233 24.86 10.07 -2.12
N CYS A 234 25.59 9.93 -1.01
CA CYS A 234 25.75 10.95 0.01
C CYS A 234 26.62 12.11 -0.49
N GLU A 235 26.23 13.37 -0.22
CA GLU A 235 27.08 14.54 -0.41
C GLU A 235 27.83 14.86 0.89
N GLU A 236 29.17 14.88 0.85
CA GLU A 236 30.00 15.26 2.00
C GLU A 236 29.87 16.77 2.31
N LYS A 237 29.88 17.12 3.60
CA LYS A 237 29.85 18.51 4.07
C LYS A 237 31.23 19.17 3.94
N ASP A 238 31.31 20.28 3.22
CA ASP A 238 32.29 21.34 3.49
C ASP A 238 31.64 22.40 4.40
N THR A 239 31.92 22.39 5.71
CA THR A 239 31.99 23.57 6.62
C THR A 239 32.25 23.18 8.09
N PRO A 240 32.90 24.07 8.87
CA PRO A 240 33.63 23.70 10.09
C PRO A 240 32.74 23.43 11.32
N ASN A 241 33.29 22.60 12.21
CA ASN A 241 32.72 22.20 13.50
C ASN A 241 32.11 23.37 14.27
N THR A 242 30.78 23.38 14.38
CA THR A 242 30.06 24.23 15.33
C THR A 242 29.84 23.41 16.61
N PRO A 243 30.15 23.94 17.80
CA PRO A 243 30.00 23.20 19.05
C PRO A 243 28.53 22.86 19.31
N VAL A 244 28.30 21.62 19.77
CA VAL A 244 27.01 21.10 20.20
C VAL A 244 26.52 21.94 21.39
N VAL A 245 25.65 22.90 21.11
CA VAL A 245 24.79 23.51 22.11
C VAL A 245 23.50 22.68 22.12
N ASN A 246 23.24 21.98 23.22
CA ASN A 246 21.96 21.32 23.45
C ASN A 246 20.84 22.35 23.28
N PRO A 247 19.97 22.24 22.26
CA PRO A 247 18.86 23.17 22.15
C PRO A 247 17.90 22.89 23.30
N THR A 248 17.61 23.93 24.07
CA THR A 248 16.50 23.92 25.03
C THR A 248 15.21 23.70 24.23
N ALA A 249 14.26 22.94 24.79
CA ALA A 249 12.99 22.64 24.15
C ALA A 249 12.37 23.91 23.52
N PRO A 250 11.87 23.84 22.27
CA PRO A 250 11.29 24.99 21.61
C PRO A 250 10.14 25.54 22.46
N LYS A 251 10.30 26.77 22.95
CA LYS A 251 9.19 27.52 23.55
C LYS A 251 8.26 27.96 22.43
N PHE A 252 7.20 27.20 22.22
CA PHE A 252 6.09 27.63 21.38
C PHE A 252 5.48 28.92 21.96
N PRO A 253 5.10 29.91 21.12
CA PRO A 253 4.20 30.95 21.57
C PRO A 253 2.93 30.25 22.06
N ALA A 254 2.57 30.45 23.33
CA ALA A 254 1.29 29.98 23.83
C ALA A 254 0.20 30.58 22.93
N PRO A 255 -0.71 29.77 22.37
CA PRO A 255 -1.90 30.32 21.73
C PRO A 255 -2.62 31.22 22.75
N PRO A 256 -3.33 32.28 22.30
CA PRO A 256 -4.11 33.11 23.20
C PRO A 256 -4.98 32.19 24.06
N PRO A 257 -5.08 32.42 25.39
CA PRO A 257 -5.81 31.52 26.27
C PRO A 257 -7.24 31.38 25.76
N THR A 258 -7.56 30.20 25.24
CA THR A 258 -8.95 29.86 24.93
C THR A 258 -9.66 29.75 26.28
N SER A 259 -10.68 30.56 26.47
CA SER A 259 -11.47 30.67 27.70
C SER A 259 -12.34 29.43 27.98
N TYR A 260 -12.06 28.30 27.32
CA TYR A 260 -12.81 27.06 27.48
C TYR A 260 -12.22 26.24 28.64
N ARG A 261 -12.58 26.59 29.88
CA ARG A 261 -12.38 25.74 31.05
C ARG A 261 -13.63 24.92 31.28
N GLN A 262 -13.59 23.65 30.90
CA GLN A 262 -14.59 22.70 31.36
C GLN A 262 -13.91 21.75 32.34
N ASP A 263 -14.29 21.86 33.62
CA ASP A 263 -13.86 20.91 34.64
C ASP A 263 -14.49 19.55 34.35
N VAL A 264 -13.68 18.62 33.86
CA VAL A 264 -14.11 17.27 33.47
C VAL A 264 -13.95 16.35 34.68
N LYS A 265 -15.08 15.83 35.17
CA LYS A 265 -15.11 14.80 36.21
C LYS A 265 -15.31 13.41 35.62
N VAL A 266 -16.14 13.32 34.59
CA VAL A 266 -16.41 12.08 33.85
C VAL A 266 -16.36 12.37 32.36
N LEU A 267 -15.54 11.60 31.65
CA LEU A 267 -15.47 11.56 30.19
C LEU A 267 -16.02 10.22 29.71
N GLN A 268 -16.92 10.25 28.73
CA GLN A 268 -17.42 9.03 28.09
C GLN A 268 -17.22 9.11 26.58
N ILE A 269 -16.67 8.04 26.00
CA ILE A 269 -16.50 7.86 24.56
C ILE A 269 -17.42 6.71 24.16
N GLU A 270 -18.55 7.05 23.55
CA GLU A 270 -19.52 6.09 23.01
C GLU A 270 -19.12 5.73 21.58
N LEU A 271 -18.68 4.49 21.36
CA LEU A 271 -18.31 3.95 20.05
C LEU A 271 -19.56 3.40 19.35
N VAL A 272 -19.93 4.02 18.24
CA VAL A 272 -21.21 3.81 17.55
C VAL A 272 -21.08 2.88 16.35
N SER A 273 -19.91 2.84 15.71
CA SER A 273 -19.63 1.94 14.57
C SER A 273 -18.14 1.69 14.44
N ASN A 274 -17.77 0.64 13.69
CA ASN A 274 -16.41 0.35 13.26
C ASN A 274 -16.26 0.55 11.74
N TRP A 275 -15.12 0.13 11.17
CA TRP A 275 -14.79 0.30 9.76
C TRP A 275 -15.31 -0.81 8.84
N GLY A 276 -15.96 -1.85 9.36
CA GLY A 276 -16.59 -2.90 8.56
C GLY A 276 -16.42 -4.33 9.08
N MET A 277 -15.73 -4.54 10.21
CA MET A 277 -15.60 -5.88 10.80
C MET A 277 -16.86 -6.26 11.58
N ASN A 278 -17.42 -7.43 11.29
CA ASN A 278 -18.61 -7.90 12.02
C ASN A 278 -18.24 -8.36 13.44
N GLY A 279 -19.05 -7.94 14.41
CA GLY A 279 -19.02 -8.47 15.77
C GLY A 279 -17.91 -7.96 16.68
N LEU A 280 -16.98 -7.12 16.20
CA LEU A 280 -15.82 -6.67 16.99
C LEU A 280 -15.61 -5.16 16.90
N ILE A 281 -15.16 -4.56 18.00
CA ILE A 281 -14.66 -3.18 18.01
C ILE A 281 -13.42 -3.05 18.88
N GLY A 282 -12.43 -2.29 18.42
CA GLY A 282 -11.17 -2.16 19.14
C GLY A 282 -10.52 -0.79 18.99
N LEU A 283 -9.55 -0.57 19.87
CA LEU A 283 -8.61 0.55 19.88
C LEU A 283 -7.24 0.02 20.32
N THR A 284 -6.17 0.66 19.87
CA THR A 284 -4.82 0.34 20.34
C THR A 284 -4.52 1.09 21.64
N GLY A 285 -4.86 2.38 21.73
CA GLY A 285 -4.59 3.16 22.93
C GLY A 285 -5.17 4.56 22.91
N LEU A 286 -5.14 5.20 24.07
CA LEU A 286 -5.63 6.54 24.35
C LEU A 286 -4.63 7.27 25.22
N GLU A 287 -4.46 8.56 24.95
CA GLU A 287 -3.79 9.51 25.84
C GLU A 287 -4.69 10.73 26.04
N LEU A 288 -4.63 11.31 27.23
CA LEU A 288 -5.46 12.46 27.62
C LEU A 288 -4.56 13.65 27.86
N VAL A 289 -4.88 14.78 27.24
CA VAL A 289 -4.06 15.99 27.26
C VAL A 289 -4.80 17.11 28.00
N ASP A 290 -4.13 17.74 28.97
CA ASP A 290 -4.67 18.87 29.73
C ASP A 290 -4.55 20.22 28.98
N ASP A 291 -5.07 21.29 29.59
CA ASP A 291 -4.99 22.66 29.07
C ASP A 291 -3.56 23.24 29.03
N HIS A 292 -2.60 22.58 29.67
CA HIS A 292 -1.17 22.90 29.64
C HIS A 292 -0.39 22.08 28.60
N ASN A 293 -1.07 21.28 27.76
CA ASN A 293 -0.47 20.34 26.81
C ASN A 293 0.41 19.28 27.50
N GLN A 294 0.06 18.87 28.71
CA GLN A 294 0.70 17.75 29.40
C GLN A 294 -0.21 16.53 29.36
N LEU A 295 0.41 15.36 29.35
CA LEU A 295 -0.31 14.09 29.50
C LEU A 295 -0.86 13.97 30.91
N ILE A 296 -2.13 13.61 31.02
CA ILE A 296 -2.78 13.33 32.30
C ILE A 296 -2.37 11.92 32.72
N ASP A 297 -1.73 11.84 33.88
CA ASP A 297 -1.26 10.58 34.47
C ASP A 297 -2.43 9.64 34.85
N GLU A 298 -2.25 8.34 34.59
CA GLU A 298 -3.25 7.28 34.88
C GLU A 298 -3.65 7.22 36.36
N SER A 299 -2.77 7.64 37.29
CA SER A 299 -3.10 7.70 38.72
C SER A 299 -4.18 8.72 39.06
N GLN A 300 -4.56 9.60 38.11
CA GLN A 300 -5.58 10.62 38.30
C GLN A 300 -6.99 10.17 37.88
N PHE A 301 -7.14 8.98 37.29
CA PHE A 301 -8.44 8.50 36.81
C PHE A 301 -8.60 6.99 36.88
N SER A 302 -9.84 6.54 36.72
CA SER A 302 -10.17 5.13 36.52
C SER A 302 -10.93 4.94 35.22
N VAL A 303 -10.58 3.91 34.45
CA VAL A 303 -11.26 3.52 33.21
C VAL A 303 -12.12 2.27 33.42
N VAL A 304 -13.30 2.26 32.82
CA VAL A 304 -14.17 1.09 32.66
C VAL A 304 -14.80 1.10 31.27
N THR A 305 -15.04 -0.08 30.70
CA THR A 305 -15.75 -0.25 29.42
C THR A 305 -17.08 -0.96 29.66
N SER A 306 -18.09 -0.68 28.84
CA SER A 306 -19.40 -1.36 28.94
C SER A 306 -19.34 -2.83 28.54
N GLU A 307 -18.38 -3.18 27.67
CA GLU A 307 -18.08 -4.53 27.21
C GLU A 307 -16.62 -4.88 27.51
N GLY A 308 -16.34 -6.18 27.70
CA GLY A 308 -15.02 -6.69 28.11
C GLY A 308 -14.73 -6.60 29.60
N THR A 309 -13.58 -7.12 30.02
CA THR A 309 -13.14 -7.12 31.43
C THR A 309 -12.41 -5.83 31.80
N LYS A 310 -12.27 -5.58 33.10
CA LYS A 310 -11.53 -4.42 33.61
C LYS A 310 -10.03 -4.49 33.24
N GLU A 311 -9.47 -5.70 33.18
CA GLU A 311 -8.10 -5.96 32.76
C GLU A 311 -7.91 -5.68 31.26
N GLN A 312 -8.91 -5.92 30.43
CA GLN A 312 -8.87 -5.51 29.03
C GLN A 312 -8.88 -3.99 28.91
N ALA A 313 -9.72 -3.29 29.70
CA ALA A 313 -9.81 -1.84 29.67
C ALA A 313 -8.49 -1.11 30.01
N THR A 314 -7.61 -1.73 30.80
CA THR A 314 -6.28 -1.13 31.10
C THR A 314 -5.36 -1.08 29.87
N LYS A 315 -5.60 -1.90 28.84
CA LYS A 315 -4.82 -1.86 27.60
C LYS A 315 -4.95 -0.51 26.88
N LEU A 316 -6.08 0.19 27.05
CA LEU A 316 -6.30 1.51 26.47
C LEU A 316 -5.29 2.58 26.93
N PHE A 317 -4.59 2.37 28.07
CA PHE A 317 -3.67 3.36 28.63
C PHE A 317 -2.27 2.77 28.92
N ASN A 318 -1.92 1.61 28.36
CA ASN A 318 -0.65 0.93 28.66
C ASN A 318 0.61 1.63 28.09
N GLY A 319 0.46 2.72 27.34
CA GLY A 319 1.54 3.50 26.71
C GLY A 319 2.23 2.82 25.53
N ARG A 320 1.80 1.62 25.11
CA ARG A 320 2.37 0.86 23.99
C ARG A 320 1.56 1.07 22.71
N ASN A 321 1.43 2.33 22.32
CA ASN A 321 0.49 2.73 21.26
C ASN A 321 0.98 2.41 19.84
N LEU A 322 2.30 2.36 19.61
CA LEU A 322 2.91 2.04 18.32
C LEU A 322 3.18 0.54 18.16
N THR A 323 2.10 -0.24 18.10
CA THR A 323 2.19 -1.71 18.08
C THR A 323 1.26 -2.34 17.05
N ARG A 324 1.49 -3.63 16.80
CA ARG A 324 0.61 -4.58 16.09
C ARG A 324 0.27 -5.79 16.96
N ASP A 325 0.84 -5.85 18.17
CA ASP A 325 0.66 -6.95 19.10
C ASP A 325 -0.74 -6.89 19.73
N PRO A 326 -1.61 -7.89 19.51
CA PRO A 326 -2.94 -7.94 20.14
C PRO A 326 -2.88 -7.92 21.67
N GLU A 327 -1.78 -8.34 22.29
CA GLU A 327 -1.62 -8.28 23.75
C GLU A 327 -1.58 -6.84 24.27
N ASP A 328 -1.09 -5.91 23.47
CA ASP A 328 -1.03 -4.49 23.81
C ASP A 328 -2.30 -3.72 23.36
N MET A 329 -3.27 -4.37 22.71
CA MET A 329 -4.45 -3.71 22.14
C MET A 329 -5.77 -4.13 22.81
N TRP A 330 -6.73 -3.20 22.84
CA TRP A 330 -8.08 -3.44 23.34
C TRP A 330 -9.04 -3.83 22.21
N LEU A 331 -9.70 -4.98 22.36
CA LEU A 331 -10.68 -5.53 21.41
C LEU A 331 -11.80 -6.22 22.19
N VAL A 332 -13.06 -5.95 21.84
CA VAL A 332 -14.25 -6.51 22.49
C VAL A 332 -15.36 -6.80 21.47
N ASP A 333 -16.36 -7.56 21.90
CA ASP A 333 -17.56 -7.82 21.12
C ASP A 333 -18.35 -6.53 20.87
N PHE A 334 -18.95 -6.43 19.68
CA PHE A 334 -19.66 -5.24 19.24
C PHE A 334 -20.94 -5.57 18.47
N ASP A 335 -22.06 -5.01 18.93
CA ASP A 335 -23.32 -4.92 18.18
C ASP A 335 -23.65 -3.44 17.94
N SER A 336 -23.84 -3.07 16.67
CA SER A 336 -24.28 -1.74 16.24
C SER A 336 -25.53 -1.20 16.93
N LYS A 337 -26.38 -2.09 17.50
CA LYS A 337 -27.58 -1.71 18.25
C LYS A 337 -27.30 -1.34 19.70
N THR A 338 -26.17 -1.80 20.25
CA THR A 338 -25.72 -1.56 21.62
C THR A 338 -24.29 -0.99 21.59
N PRO A 339 -24.16 0.35 21.46
CA PRO A 339 -22.87 1.02 21.42
C PRO A 339 -21.98 0.67 22.61
N VAL A 340 -20.68 0.51 22.37
CA VAL A 340 -19.69 0.26 23.43
C VAL A 340 -19.23 1.59 24.00
N VAL A 341 -19.25 1.74 25.33
CA VAL A 341 -18.91 3.00 26.00
C VAL A 341 -17.65 2.83 26.85
N ILE A 342 -16.64 3.64 26.57
CA ILE A 342 -15.45 3.81 27.41
C ILE A 342 -15.73 4.95 28.39
N THR A 343 -15.72 4.68 29.68
CA THR A 343 -15.96 5.67 30.73
C THR A 343 -14.69 5.90 31.55
N ILE A 344 -14.22 7.14 31.56
CA ILE A 344 -13.05 7.60 32.32
C ILE A 344 -13.55 8.55 33.42
N SER A 345 -13.29 8.18 34.67
CA SER A 345 -13.70 8.95 35.85
C SER A 345 -12.48 9.50 36.56
N PHE A 346 -12.34 10.83 36.59
CA PHE A 346 -11.20 11.50 37.22
C PHE A 346 -11.39 11.60 38.75
N HIS A 347 -10.33 11.38 39.51
CA HIS A 347 -10.36 11.46 40.98
C HIS A 347 -10.62 12.88 41.47
N GLU A 348 -10.11 13.88 40.75
CA GLU A 348 -10.44 15.30 40.87
C GLU A 348 -10.84 15.87 39.51
N PRO A 349 -11.66 16.93 39.42
CA PRO A 349 -11.98 17.54 38.13
C PRO A 349 -10.73 18.09 37.42
N ILE A 350 -10.57 17.78 36.12
CA ILE A 350 -9.41 18.20 35.32
C ILE A 350 -9.86 19.07 34.14
N SER A 351 -9.04 20.06 33.77
CA SER A 351 -9.21 20.82 32.53
C SER A 351 -8.68 20.01 31.34
N LEU A 352 -9.54 19.17 30.76
CA LEU A 352 -9.20 18.32 29.61
C LEU A 352 -9.28 19.12 28.30
N LYS A 353 -8.19 19.09 27.51
CA LYS A 353 -8.08 19.81 26.23
C LYS A 353 -8.28 18.91 25.02
N ALA A 354 -7.64 17.73 25.01
CA ALA A 354 -7.65 16.85 23.85
C ALA A 354 -7.53 15.37 24.26
N ILE A 355 -7.87 14.50 23.31
CA ILE A 355 -7.70 13.05 23.40
C ILE A 355 -6.85 12.63 22.20
N SER A 356 -5.71 11.99 22.44
CA SER A 356 -4.91 11.36 21.39
C SER A 356 -5.30 9.88 21.31
N LEU A 357 -5.62 9.41 20.11
CA LEU A 357 -6.20 8.08 19.89
C LEU A 357 -5.39 7.30 18.85
N TRP A 358 -5.07 6.05 19.19
CA TRP A 358 -4.55 5.05 18.27
C TRP A 358 -5.62 4.00 18.03
N ASN A 359 -6.06 3.89 16.78
CA ASN A 359 -7.11 2.95 16.40
C ASN A 359 -6.55 1.54 16.26
N TYR A 360 -7.41 0.51 16.31
CA TYR A 360 -6.97 -0.88 16.31
C TYR A 360 -6.15 -1.25 15.07
N ASN A 361 -4.95 -1.81 15.26
CA ASN A 361 -3.92 -1.91 14.20
C ASN A 361 -3.22 -3.27 14.12
N SER A 362 -3.81 -4.35 14.63
CA SER A 362 -3.17 -5.68 14.67
C SER A 362 -2.69 -6.15 13.28
N SER A 363 -3.56 -6.04 12.27
CA SER A 363 -3.24 -6.29 10.87
C SER A 363 -4.05 -5.38 9.96
N PHE A 364 -3.77 -5.42 8.66
CA PHE A 364 -4.56 -4.70 7.66
C PHE A 364 -6.03 -5.12 7.69
N GLU A 365 -6.32 -6.42 7.78
CA GLU A 365 -7.66 -6.98 7.81
C GLU A 365 -8.35 -6.67 9.15
N LEU A 366 -7.64 -6.86 10.26
CA LEU A 366 -8.18 -6.63 11.59
C LEU A 366 -8.35 -5.14 11.91
N SER A 367 -7.66 -4.23 11.21
CA SER A 367 -7.86 -2.78 11.37
C SER A 367 -9.30 -2.32 11.04
N TYR A 368 -10.09 -3.14 10.34
CA TYR A 368 -11.52 -2.89 10.12
C TYR A 368 -12.37 -3.05 11.40
N ALA A 369 -11.86 -3.70 12.45
CA ALA A 369 -12.43 -3.66 13.79
C ALA A 369 -12.20 -2.33 14.52
N GLY A 370 -11.33 -1.46 13.99
CA GLY A 370 -11.12 -0.14 14.55
C GLY A 370 -12.41 0.68 14.62
N ALA A 371 -12.57 1.46 15.69
CA ALA A 371 -13.72 2.35 15.84
C ALA A 371 -13.75 3.40 14.72
N LYS A 372 -14.94 3.73 14.20
CA LYS A 372 -15.14 4.67 13.08
C LYS A 372 -15.92 5.91 13.50
N ALA A 373 -17.05 5.74 14.19
CA ALA A 373 -17.88 6.86 14.62
C ALA A 373 -18.06 6.81 16.13
N SER A 374 -17.93 7.95 16.79
CA SER A 374 -18.12 8.06 18.23
C SER A 374 -18.85 9.33 18.64
N LYS A 375 -19.42 9.30 19.85
CA LYS A 375 -19.92 10.48 20.55
C LYS A 375 -19.16 10.65 21.85
N ILE A 376 -18.67 11.86 22.09
CA ILE A 376 -17.93 12.22 23.29
C ILE A 376 -18.85 13.01 24.22
N TYR A 377 -18.97 12.51 25.45
CA TYR A 377 -19.73 13.12 26.52
C TYR A 377 -18.78 13.60 27.62
N VAL A 378 -19.01 14.80 28.11
CA VAL A 378 -18.34 15.35 29.30
C VAL A 378 -19.40 15.64 30.35
N ASN A 379 -19.23 15.07 31.54
CA ASN A 379 -20.16 15.18 32.66
C ASN A 379 -21.63 14.88 32.25
N GLY A 380 -21.81 13.87 31.38
CA GLY A 380 -23.12 13.42 30.89
C GLY A 380 -23.71 14.25 29.74
N LYS A 381 -23.02 15.29 29.26
CA LYS A 381 -23.47 16.10 28.11
C LYS A 381 -22.63 15.79 26.88
N VAL A 382 -23.28 15.50 25.75
CA VAL A 382 -22.58 15.40 24.45
C VAL A 382 -21.89 16.71 24.13
N ILE A 383 -20.58 16.65 23.93
CA ILE A 383 -19.79 17.80 23.48
C ILE A 383 -19.43 17.71 22.01
N ARG A 384 -19.24 16.49 21.47
CA ARG A 384 -18.74 16.31 20.11
C ARG A 384 -19.10 14.94 19.55
N ASN A 385 -19.40 14.88 18.25
CA ASN A 385 -19.40 13.64 17.47
C ASN A 385 -18.08 13.60 16.69
N VAL A 386 -17.40 12.47 16.67
CA VAL A 386 -16.07 12.35 16.06
C VAL A 386 -16.05 11.18 15.10
N LEU A 387 -15.39 11.38 13.96
CA LEU A 387 -15.02 10.31 13.05
C LEU A 387 -13.56 9.95 13.31
N PHE A 388 -13.33 8.69 13.63
CA PHE A 388 -12.00 8.17 13.89
C PHE A 388 -11.42 7.59 12.62
N ARG A 389 -10.18 7.97 12.31
CA ARG A 389 -9.39 7.46 11.20
C ARG A 389 -9.11 5.97 11.40
N LYS A 390 -9.30 5.17 10.35
CA LYS A 390 -8.91 3.76 10.35
C LYS A 390 -7.39 3.66 10.54
N ALA A 391 -6.92 2.66 11.28
CA ALA A 391 -5.49 2.36 11.27
C ALA A 391 -5.11 1.68 9.95
N ILE A 392 -3.86 1.82 9.51
CA ILE A 392 -3.41 1.30 8.22
C ILE A 392 -3.06 -0.20 8.24
N GLY A 393 -3.03 -0.84 9.41
CA GLY A 393 -2.59 -2.23 9.59
C GLY A 393 -1.08 -2.43 9.70
N PHE A 394 -0.32 -1.33 9.75
CA PHE A 394 1.14 -1.28 9.76
C PHE A 394 1.63 -0.21 10.73
N VAL A 395 2.93 -0.25 11.08
CA VAL A 395 3.59 0.77 11.90
C VAL A 395 4.74 1.37 11.09
N TYR A 396 4.39 2.16 10.07
CA TYR A 396 5.37 2.90 9.27
C TYR A 396 5.67 4.28 9.85
N PHE A 397 4.70 4.85 10.56
CA PHE A 397 4.76 6.15 11.21
C PHE A 397 3.82 6.13 12.42
N ASP A 398 3.86 7.19 13.23
CA ASP A 398 2.91 7.36 14.33
C ASP A 398 1.52 7.71 13.79
N TYR A 399 0.59 6.76 13.88
CA TYR A 399 -0.76 6.88 13.34
C TYR A 399 -1.76 7.46 14.35
N VAL A 400 -1.28 8.17 15.38
CA VAL A 400 -2.11 8.94 16.33
C VAL A 400 -3.07 9.89 15.65
N GLN A 401 -4.31 9.94 16.14
CA GLN A 401 -5.29 10.96 15.79
C GLN A 401 -5.59 11.85 17.00
N ASP A 402 -5.33 13.15 16.85
CA ASP A 402 -5.58 14.12 17.91
C ASP A 402 -6.98 14.73 17.83
N ILE A 403 -7.74 14.60 18.91
CA ILE A 403 -9.14 15.06 19.02
C ILE A 403 -9.21 16.21 20.02
N VAL A 404 -9.24 17.44 19.52
CA VAL A 404 -9.41 18.64 20.34
C VAL A 404 -10.86 18.75 20.85
N LEU A 405 -11.05 19.03 22.14
CA LEU A 405 -12.38 19.09 22.76
C LEU A 405 -13.00 20.49 22.85
N ASP A 406 -12.24 21.55 22.52
CA ASP A 406 -12.76 22.92 22.54
C ASP A 406 -13.87 23.10 21.48
N PRO A 407 -15.14 23.37 21.87
CA PRO A 407 -16.26 23.54 20.94
C PRO A 407 -16.18 24.83 20.12
N ASN A 408 -15.35 25.81 20.53
CA ASN A 408 -15.07 27.00 19.74
C ASN A 408 -14.00 26.74 18.67
N PHE A 409 -13.31 25.59 18.74
CA PHE A 409 -12.60 25.04 17.61
C PHE A 409 -13.63 24.56 16.59
N THR A 410 -14.30 25.54 16.01
CA THR A 410 -15.21 25.37 14.90
C THR A 410 -14.34 24.84 13.77
N GLU A 411 -14.51 23.57 13.40
CA GLU A 411 -14.02 23.02 12.14
C GLU A 411 -14.74 23.76 11.00
N GLN A 412 -14.41 25.03 10.80
CA GLN A 412 -15.21 25.97 10.04
C GLN A 412 -14.98 25.87 8.53
N ASP A 413 -14.33 24.81 8.03
CA ASP A 413 -14.08 24.66 6.59
C ASP A 413 -14.25 23.24 6.00
N PHE A 414 -14.63 22.20 6.76
CA PHE A 414 -14.59 20.82 6.20
C PHE A 414 -15.86 19.97 6.32
N LEU A 415 -16.93 20.43 6.97
CA LEU A 415 -18.24 19.77 6.89
C LEU A 415 -19.18 20.57 5.97
N SER A 416 -19.33 20.13 4.72
CA SER A 416 -20.38 20.64 3.83
C SER A 416 -21.57 19.69 3.76
N LYS A 417 -22.75 20.22 4.09
CA LYS A 417 -24.05 19.75 3.61
C LYS A 417 -24.09 19.93 2.09
N GLY A 418 -23.84 18.88 1.31
CA GLY A 418 -24.04 18.87 -0.14
C GLY A 418 -23.29 17.74 -0.85
N PRO A 419 -23.76 17.27 -2.02
CA PRO A 419 -23.02 16.34 -2.85
C PRO A 419 -21.85 17.10 -3.49
N SER A 420 -20.67 17.01 -2.89
CA SER A 420 -19.44 17.62 -3.42
C SER A 420 -18.69 16.59 -4.26
N GLN A 421 -18.33 16.95 -5.49
CA GLN A 421 -17.47 16.19 -6.43
C GLN A 421 -15.99 16.10 -5.97
N SER A 422 -15.71 16.24 -4.67
CA SER A 422 -14.36 16.27 -4.13
C SER A 422 -14.10 15.04 -3.29
N ILE A 423 -13.01 14.33 -3.56
CA ILE A 423 -12.60 13.18 -2.75
C ILE A 423 -12.16 13.66 -1.36
N GLY A 424 -12.76 13.06 -0.33
CA GLY A 424 -12.48 13.39 1.07
C GLY A 424 -12.11 12.16 1.87
N GLY A 425 -10.97 12.21 2.53
CA GLY A 425 -10.49 11.12 3.37
C GLY A 425 -9.56 11.61 4.46
N PHE A 426 -9.06 10.68 5.25
CA PHE A 426 -8.12 10.94 6.34
C PHE A 426 -6.68 10.63 5.95
N VAL A 427 -6.47 9.62 5.12
CA VAL A 427 -5.15 9.18 4.64
C VAL A 427 -5.11 9.23 3.13
N PHE A 428 -4.22 10.05 2.57
CA PHE A 428 -3.88 10.04 1.16
C PHE A 428 -2.51 9.38 1.01
N GLN A 429 -2.47 8.21 0.38
CA GLN A 429 -1.24 7.45 0.21
C GLN A 429 -0.84 7.43 -1.26
N ILE A 430 0.40 7.84 -1.54
CA ILE A 430 1.03 7.74 -2.86
C ILE A 430 2.04 6.60 -2.79
N ARG A 431 1.79 5.52 -3.52
CA ARG A 431 2.71 4.40 -3.73
C ARG A 431 3.56 4.67 -4.96
N LEU A 432 4.87 4.53 -4.82
CA LEU A 432 5.83 4.72 -5.89
C LEU A 432 6.26 3.36 -6.42
N LEU A 433 5.69 2.97 -7.56
CA LEU A 433 5.71 1.59 -8.06
C LEU A 433 7.00 1.27 -8.83
N SER A 434 7.53 2.23 -9.58
CA SER A 434 8.78 2.05 -10.32
C SER A 434 9.51 3.37 -10.53
N THR A 435 10.77 3.27 -10.99
CA THR A 435 11.60 4.39 -11.41
C THR A 435 11.70 4.47 -12.93
N TRP A 436 12.34 5.52 -13.44
CA TRP A 436 12.71 5.65 -14.85
C TRP A 436 13.96 4.85 -15.24
N GLY A 437 14.73 4.35 -14.27
CA GLY A 437 15.89 3.49 -14.56
C GLY A 437 16.81 3.14 -13.38
N ASP A 438 16.65 3.73 -12.18
CA ASP A 438 17.49 3.42 -11.01
C ASP A 438 16.89 2.26 -10.19
N GLU A 439 17.68 1.21 -9.97
CA GLU A 439 17.28 -0.01 -9.24
C GLU A 439 17.33 0.14 -7.72
N PHE A 440 18.05 1.14 -7.21
CA PHE A 440 18.39 1.27 -5.79
C PHE A 440 17.67 2.43 -5.11
N TYR A 441 17.37 3.50 -5.85
CA TYR A 441 16.90 4.76 -5.31
C TYR A 441 15.71 5.29 -6.07
N ILE A 442 14.79 5.89 -5.31
CA ILE A 442 13.60 6.54 -5.84
C ILE A 442 13.41 7.88 -5.15
N GLY A 443 13.08 8.91 -5.91
CA GLY A 443 12.99 10.27 -5.38
C GLY A 443 11.92 11.12 -6.05
N LEU A 444 11.61 12.22 -5.39
CA LEU A 444 10.73 13.27 -5.88
C LEU A 444 11.31 14.62 -5.49
N ASN A 445 10.99 15.66 -6.23
CA ASN A 445 11.32 17.02 -5.85
C ASN A 445 10.33 17.57 -4.81
N GLY A 446 9.04 17.30 -4.98
CA GLY A 446 8.01 17.84 -4.10
C GLY A 446 6.59 17.41 -4.47
N ILE A 447 5.65 17.67 -3.57
CA ILE A 447 4.23 17.37 -3.70
C ILE A 447 3.42 18.55 -3.15
N GLU A 448 2.46 19.02 -3.92
CA GLU A 448 1.54 20.08 -3.53
C GLU A 448 0.11 19.55 -3.48
N LEU A 449 -0.61 19.87 -2.41
CA LEU A 449 -2.02 19.52 -2.20
C LEU A 449 -2.87 20.78 -2.26
N PHE A 450 -3.96 20.76 -3.03
CA PHE A 450 -4.88 21.89 -3.17
C PHE A 450 -6.24 21.57 -2.54
N ASN A 451 -6.77 22.54 -1.78
CA ASN A 451 -8.08 22.42 -1.15
C ASN A 451 -9.21 22.60 -2.18
N ARG A 452 -10.46 22.37 -1.77
CA ARG A 452 -11.66 22.57 -2.62
C ARG A 452 -11.80 23.96 -3.27
N LYS A 453 -11.17 25.00 -2.72
CA LYS A 453 -11.17 26.36 -3.26
C LYS A 453 -10.08 26.56 -4.33
N GLY A 454 -9.28 25.52 -4.61
CA GLY A 454 -8.14 25.57 -5.53
C GLY A 454 -6.90 26.23 -4.90
N GLU A 455 -6.85 26.38 -3.58
CA GLU A 455 -5.75 27.04 -2.87
C GLU A 455 -4.76 25.99 -2.36
N LEU A 456 -3.46 26.33 -2.43
CA LEU A 456 -2.39 25.48 -1.92
C LEU A 456 -2.54 25.30 -0.40
N MET A 457 -2.60 24.04 0.03
CA MET A 457 -2.69 23.69 1.44
C MET A 457 -1.34 23.82 2.14
N LYS A 458 -1.35 24.40 3.35
CA LYS A 458 -0.18 24.41 4.21
C LYS A 458 -0.09 23.10 5.00
N ILE A 459 0.62 22.13 4.43
CA ILE A 459 0.91 20.85 5.08
C ILE A 459 1.99 21.04 6.15
N ARG A 460 1.83 20.38 7.30
CA ARG A 460 2.81 20.36 8.39
C ARG A 460 3.58 19.06 8.37
N GLU A 461 4.76 19.06 8.99
CA GLU A 461 5.61 17.86 9.10
C GLU A 461 4.88 16.68 9.76
N ASN A 462 4.03 16.94 10.76
CA ASN A 462 3.24 15.89 11.43
C ASN A 462 2.11 15.32 10.56
N ASN A 463 1.77 15.95 9.44
CA ASN A 463 0.81 15.41 8.48
C ASN A 463 1.50 14.58 7.39
N LEU A 464 2.83 14.52 7.36
CA LEU A 464 3.59 13.84 6.33
C LEU A 464 4.33 12.66 6.94
N ALA A 465 4.26 11.51 6.28
CA ALA A 465 5.15 10.40 6.53
C ALA A 465 5.64 9.81 5.21
N ALA A 466 6.83 9.22 5.22
CA ALA A 466 7.31 8.45 4.10
C ALA A 466 7.95 7.15 4.60
N PHE A 467 7.82 6.11 3.80
CA PHE A 467 8.42 4.82 4.10
C PHE A 467 9.06 4.20 2.84
N PRO A 468 10.38 3.93 2.84
CA PRO A 468 11.33 4.35 3.86
C PRO A 468 11.44 5.89 3.90
N GLU A 469 11.73 6.44 5.08
CA GLU A 469 11.71 7.90 5.28
C GLU A 469 12.69 8.62 4.36
N SER A 470 13.92 8.11 4.24
CA SER A 470 14.96 8.64 3.34
C SER A 470 16.09 7.62 3.20
N VAL A 471 17.10 7.96 2.39
CA VAL A 471 18.35 7.17 2.29
C VAL A 471 19.12 7.03 3.61
N ASN A 472 18.80 7.81 4.65
CA ASN A 472 19.38 7.68 5.98
C ASN A 472 19.02 6.36 6.68
N ILE A 473 18.06 5.58 6.14
CA ILE A 473 17.80 4.22 6.61
C ILE A 473 18.98 3.27 6.34
N LEU A 474 19.85 3.59 5.38
CA LEU A 474 20.96 2.73 4.98
C LEU A 474 22.12 2.83 5.99
N PRO A 475 22.77 1.71 6.35
CA PRO A 475 23.73 1.64 7.46
C PRO A 475 24.96 2.56 7.30
N ASN A 476 25.32 2.89 6.05
CA ASN A 476 26.50 3.69 5.71
C ASN A 476 26.19 5.16 5.39
N ILE A 477 24.93 5.59 5.50
CA ILE A 477 24.51 6.97 5.22
C ILE A 477 23.97 7.59 6.49
N LYS A 478 24.47 8.78 6.84
CA LYS A 478 24.01 9.53 8.01
C LYS A 478 23.88 11.01 7.66
N ASN A 479 22.77 11.62 8.10
CA ASN A 479 22.48 13.04 7.95
C ASN A 479 22.45 13.52 6.49
N ASP A 480 22.03 12.66 5.55
CA ASP A 480 21.68 13.08 4.21
C ASP A 480 20.51 14.07 4.26
N LEU A 481 20.62 15.15 3.50
CA LEU A 481 19.68 16.26 3.53
C LEU A 481 18.38 15.97 2.76
N ARG A 482 18.30 14.86 2.01
CA ARG A 482 17.14 14.48 1.21
C ARG A 482 16.08 13.76 2.04
N THR A 483 15.56 14.44 3.06
CA THR A 483 14.55 13.90 3.97
C THR A 483 13.13 14.09 3.44
N SER A 484 12.18 13.34 3.98
CA SER A 484 10.76 13.39 3.58
C SER A 484 10.17 14.79 3.68
N ASN A 485 10.58 15.61 4.64
CA ASN A 485 10.14 17.01 4.77
C ASN A 485 10.37 17.87 3.52
N ASN A 486 11.35 17.52 2.67
CA ASN A 486 11.57 18.22 1.41
C ASN A 486 10.38 18.06 0.44
N LEU A 487 9.57 17.00 0.58
CA LEU A 487 8.38 16.78 -0.24
C LEU A 487 7.35 17.91 -0.11
N ILE A 488 7.32 18.63 1.01
CA ILE A 488 6.35 19.71 1.27
C ILE A 488 7.03 21.09 1.32
N ALA A 489 8.31 21.17 0.94
CA ALA A 489 9.09 22.39 0.98
C ALA A 489 9.31 22.96 -0.43
N SER A 490 9.24 24.28 -0.56
CA SER A 490 9.63 24.96 -1.81
C SER A 490 11.14 25.24 -1.83
N PRO A 491 11.78 25.36 -3.02
CA PRO A 491 11.19 25.28 -4.36
C PRO A 491 11.10 23.84 -4.92
N ASN A 492 10.03 23.56 -5.67
CA ASN A 492 9.82 22.25 -6.31
C ASN A 492 10.58 22.08 -7.63
N ASP A 493 10.87 23.17 -8.35
CA ASP A 493 11.71 23.12 -9.56
C ASP A 493 13.16 23.44 -9.21
N THR A 494 13.96 22.39 -8.98
CA THR A 494 15.33 22.49 -8.44
C THR A 494 16.12 21.23 -8.74
N ASP A 495 17.44 21.33 -8.86
CA ASP A 495 18.39 20.21 -8.92
C ASP A 495 19.29 20.15 -7.66
N LEU A 496 19.01 21.00 -6.66
CA LEU A 496 19.75 21.05 -5.41
C LEU A 496 19.29 19.91 -4.49
N ALA A 497 20.20 18.96 -4.19
CA ALA A 497 19.95 17.79 -3.34
C ALA A 497 19.19 18.11 -2.05
N LYS A 498 19.61 19.15 -1.33
CA LYS A 498 19.01 19.58 -0.05
C LYS A 498 17.55 20.01 -0.11
N HIS A 499 16.97 20.19 -1.30
CA HIS A 499 15.57 20.57 -1.52
C HIS A 499 14.75 19.46 -2.17
N MET A 500 15.32 18.27 -2.35
CA MET A 500 14.62 17.12 -2.95
C MET A 500 14.54 15.99 -1.94
N TRP A 501 13.66 15.04 -2.18
CA TRP A 501 13.56 13.82 -1.38
C TRP A 501 14.12 12.62 -2.15
N LEU A 502 14.85 11.76 -1.45
CA LEU A 502 15.36 10.52 -1.99
C LEU A 502 15.32 9.45 -0.91
N THR A 503 14.81 8.28 -1.28
CA THR A 503 14.77 7.12 -0.41
C THR A 503 15.31 5.87 -1.10
N ALA A 504 15.60 4.86 -0.29
CA ALA A 504 16.04 3.57 -0.79
C ALA A 504 14.84 2.77 -1.32
N LEU A 505 14.96 2.20 -2.52
CA LEU A 505 14.16 1.05 -2.89
C LEU A 505 14.66 -0.14 -2.06
N LEU A 506 13.81 -0.62 -1.15
CA LEU A 506 14.08 -1.82 -0.36
C LEU A 506 13.58 -3.05 -1.12
N PRO A 507 14.20 -4.24 -0.90
CA PRO A 507 13.68 -5.48 -1.46
C PRO A 507 12.22 -5.69 -1.06
N ASN A 508 11.36 -6.01 -2.04
CA ASN A 508 9.94 -6.37 -1.86
C ASN A 508 9.07 -5.28 -1.22
N ARG A 509 9.48 -4.01 -1.31
CA ARG A 509 8.75 -2.87 -0.74
C ARG A 509 8.74 -1.71 -1.72
N CYS A 510 7.57 -1.15 -2.04
CA CYS A 510 7.52 0.17 -2.67
C CYS A 510 7.80 1.26 -1.64
N ALA A 511 8.40 2.35 -2.11
CA ALA A 511 8.37 3.58 -1.35
C ALA A 511 6.93 4.11 -1.32
N ARG A 512 6.53 4.63 -0.15
CA ARG A 512 5.19 5.17 0.10
C ARG A 512 5.34 6.55 0.71
N VAL A 513 4.47 7.47 0.30
CA VAL A 513 4.29 8.78 0.92
C VAL A 513 2.86 8.87 1.43
N PHE A 514 2.69 9.30 2.67
CA PHE A 514 1.41 9.40 3.34
C PHE A 514 1.16 10.85 3.74
N PHE A 515 -0.02 11.37 3.40
CA PHE A 515 -0.58 12.57 3.99
C PHE A 515 -1.72 12.18 4.92
N VAL A 516 -1.54 12.48 6.20
CA VAL A 516 -2.35 11.95 7.30
C VAL A 516 -2.96 13.11 8.08
N PHE A 517 -4.29 13.13 8.14
CA PHE A 517 -5.05 14.22 8.74
C PHE A 517 -5.89 13.71 9.92
N ASP A 518 -6.03 14.55 10.95
CA ASP A 518 -6.87 14.24 12.12
C ASP A 518 -8.36 14.44 11.88
N VAL A 519 -8.68 15.12 10.77
CA VAL A 519 -10.04 15.44 10.33
C VAL A 519 -10.18 15.05 8.87
N GLN A 520 -11.40 14.68 8.46
CA GLN A 520 -11.67 14.36 7.06
C GLN A 520 -11.34 15.59 6.20
N THR A 521 -10.38 15.42 5.31
CA THR A 521 -9.80 16.50 4.52
C THR A 521 -10.11 16.27 3.05
N TYR A 522 -10.50 17.33 2.36
CA TYR A 522 -10.92 17.26 0.97
C TYR A 522 -9.90 17.94 0.07
N ILE A 523 -9.39 17.17 -0.89
CA ILE A 523 -8.35 17.58 -1.83
C ILE A 523 -8.99 17.63 -3.21
N SER A 524 -8.78 18.73 -3.94
CA SER A 524 -9.28 18.87 -5.32
C SER A 524 -8.21 18.58 -6.37
N LYS A 525 -6.94 18.78 -6.02
CA LYS A 525 -5.80 18.56 -6.93
C LYS A 525 -4.56 18.17 -6.16
N ILE A 526 -3.80 17.23 -6.71
CA ILE A 526 -2.46 16.85 -6.25
C ILE A 526 -1.49 17.12 -7.38
N VAL A 527 -0.38 17.78 -7.07
CA VAL A 527 0.69 18.04 -8.05
C VAL A 527 1.97 17.38 -7.54
N ILE A 528 2.56 16.51 -8.36
CA ILE A 528 3.77 15.76 -8.03
C ILE A 528 4.89 16.22 -8.95
N TYR A 529 6.01 16.63 -8.36
CA TYR A 529 7.22 17.07 -9.05
C TYR A 529 8.27 15.96 -8.97
N ASN A 530 8.68 15.45 -10.13
CA ASN A 530 9.57 14.30 -10.24
C ASN A 530 11.02 14.64 -9.87
N TYR A 531 11.87 13.64 -9.64
CA TYR A 531 13.27 13.86 -9.25
C TYR A 531 14.06 14.44 -10.43
N ARG A 532 14.68 15.62 -10.26
CA ARG A 532 15.40 16.29 -11.36
C ARG A 532 16.89 15.96 -11.43
N LYS A 533 17.57 15.85 -10.29
CA LYS A 533 19.04 15.73 -10.24
C LYS A 533 19.61 14.51 -10.97
N THR A 534 18.87 13.42 -10.99
CA THR A 534 19.22 12.19 -11.71
C THR A 534 17.90 11.60 -12.22
N PRO A 535 17.44 11.97 -13.43
CA PRO A 535 16.10 11.62 -13.91
C PRO A 535 15.75 10.13 -13.82
N GLU A 536 16.73 9.25 -13.91
CA GLU A 536 16.59 7.79 -13.79
C GLU A 536 16.09 7.37 -12.38
N ARG A 537 16.39 8.16 -11.35
CA ARG A 537 15.87 7.99 -9.98
C ARG A 537 14.46 8.54 -9.78
N GLY A 538 13.96 9.27 -10.78
CA GLY A 538 12.60 9.77 -10.78
C GLY A 538 11.60 8.63 -10.76
N VAL A 539 10.45 8.89 -10.16
CA VAL A 539 9.31 7.99 -10.16
C VAL A 539 8.73 7.91 -11.56
N ARG A 540 8.42 6.71 -12.03
CA ARG A 540 7.69 6.48 -13.28
C ARG A 540 6.23 6.17 -13.00
N HIS A 541 5.91 5.03 -12.40
CA HIS A 541 4.53 4.66 -12.11
C HIS A 541 4.14 4.93 -10.64
N ILE A 542 2.91 5.41 -10.43
CA ILE A 542 2.32 5.62 -9.10
C ILE A 542 0.92 5.04 -8.99
N SER A 543 0.53 4.73 -7.76
CA SER A 543 -0.86 4.53 -7.36
C SER A 543 -1.20 5.44 -6.18
N LEU A 544 -2.33 6.14 -6.26
CA LEU A 544 -2.84 7.01 -5.23
C LEU A 544 -4.09 6.37 -4.62
N THR A 545 -4.09 6.22 -3.29
CA THR A 545 -5.24 5.73 -2.53
C THR A 545 -5.71 6.77 -1.53
N VAL A 546 -7.02 6.77 -1.26
CA VAL A 546 -7.66 7.56 -0.19
C VAL A 546 -8.44 6.62 0.70
N ASP A 547 -8.07 6.57 1.99
CA ASP A 547 -8.64 5.64 2.98
C ASP A 547 -8.74 4.19 2.41
N ASP A 548 -7.62 3.70 1.88
CA ASP A 548 -7.43 2.39 1.24
C ASP A 548 -8.07 2.19 -0.15
N LEU A 549 -8.89 3.12 -0.63
CA LEU A 549 -9.48 3.03 -1.97
C LEU A 549 -8.54 3.62 -3.02
N ILE A 550 -8.19 2.84 -4.04
CA ILE A 550 -7.44 3.34 -5.20
C ILE A 550 -8.33 4.33 -5.96
N ILE A 551 -7.84 5.56 -6.11
CA ILE A 551 -8.54 6.63 -6.84
C ILE A 551 -7.80 7.05 -8.11
N PHE A 552 -6.51 6.74 -8.23
CA PHE A 552 -5.73 7.04 -9.41
C PHE A 552 -4.55 6.07 -9.54
N SER A 553 -4.23 5.70 -10.78
CA SER A 553 -3.01 4.99 -11.17
C SER A 553 -2.50 5.60 -12.46
N GLY A 554 -1.20 5.81 -12.57
CA GLY A 554 -0.66 6.45 -13.77
C GLY A 554 0.85 6.66 -13.73
N GLU A 555 1.33 7.35 -14.77
CA GLU A 555 2.75 7.61 -15.00
C GLU A 555 3.09 9.09 -14.76
N ILE A 556 4.25 9.35 -14.15
CA ILE A 556 4.83 10.68 -13.97
C ILE A 556 5.90 10.90 -15.04
N PRO A 557 5.82 11.97 -15.85
CA PRO A 557 6.85 12.29 -16.84
C PRO A 557 8.25 12.39 -16.22
N PRO A 558 9.30 11.97 -16.94
CA PRO A 558 10.67 12.09 -16.44
C PRO A 558 11.07 13.56 -16.38
N SER A 559 11.94 13.90 -15.44
CA SER A 559 12.59 15.21 -15.45
C SER A 559 13.63 15.31 -16.56
N THR A 560 13.96 16.53 -16.95
CA THR A 560 15.07 16.83 -17.87
C THR A 560 16.16 17.60 -17.14
N GLU A 561 17.31 17.79 -17.80
CA GLU A 561 18.41 18.60 -17.27
C GLU A 561 17.98 20.04 -16.91
N THR A 562 16.92 20.57 -17.51
CA THR A 562 16.51 21.97 -17.35
C THR A 562 15.14 22.16 -16.70
N MET A 563 14.32 21.12 -16.62
CA MET A 563 12.94 21.22 -16.15
C MET A 563 12.54 19.98 -15.35
N THR A 564 11.91 20.22 -14.21
CA THR A 564 11.35 19.15 -13.36
C THR A 564 10.10 18.54 -14.01
N GLY A 565 10.06 17.21 -14.13
CA GLY A 565 8.89 16.48 -14.61
C GLY A 565 7.70 16.68 -13.67
N LYS A 566 6.49 16.81 -14.20
CA LYS A 566 5.31 17.21 -13.41
C LYS A 566 4.08 16.38 -13.78
N LEU A 567 3.41 15.84 -12.78
CA LEU A 567 2.09 15.22 -12.90
C LEU A 567 1.08 16.06 -12.12
N GLU A 568 -0.03 16.44 -12.75
CA GLU A 568 -1.18 17.05 -12.09
C GLU A 568 -2.35 16.06 -12.10
N ILE A 569 -2.86 15.73 -10.91
CA ILE A 569 -4.00 14.83 -10.72
C ILE A 569 -5.17 15.69 -10.23
N ASN A 570 -6.17 15.89 -11.08
CA ASN A 570 -7.40 16.60 -10.73
C ASN A 570 -8.40 15.60 -10.12
N LEU A 571 -8.67 15.74 -8.83
CA LEU A 571 -9.59 14.87 -8.09
C LEU A 571 -11.07 15.28 -8.22
N LEU A 572 -11.34 16.36 -8.96
CA LEU A 572 -12.71 16.78 -9.29
C LEU A 572 -13.25 16.09 -10.56
N ASP A 573 -12.35 15.57 -11.39
CA ASP A 573 -12.67 14.95 -12.68
C ASP A 573 -12.77 13.41 -12.59
N LEU A 574 -12.43 12.85 -11.42
CA LEU A 574 -12.52 11.44 -11.04
C LEU A 574 -13.81 11.17 -10.28
#